data_AF-A0A938D711-F1
#
_entry.id   AF-A0A938D711-F1
#
_cell.length_a   1.000
_cell.length_b   1.000
_cell.length_c   1.000
_cell.angle_alpha   90.00
_cell.angle_beta   90.00
_cell.angle_gamma   90.00
#
_symmetry.space_group_name_H-M   'P 1'
#
loop_
_entity.id
_entity.type
_entity.pdbx_description
1 polymer ?
#
loop_
_entity_poly.entity_id
_entity_poly.type
_entity_poly.pdbx_seq_one_letter_code
_entity_poly.pdbx_strand_id
1 'polypeptide(L)'
;MVTTNRLSETAALMGDPARASMLLALIDGKPRPATDLAAQARVTPQTTSGHLSKLVAAGLLAVDQQGRHRYYRLADATVAEALEAVMAVAARAAQTPTRPAPASAAWRRDSRLRRCRTCYDHLAGQVGMAIADSLSRNGHIEAAPGKDWLVTARGELFCRKVGVDIDGARRVAEAGRRHFARQCLDWSERRPHIAGALGSAIADLFFSRGWARRRSDGRAVDLTPAGEKALAKVFRAEVADA
;
A
#
# COMPACT_ATOMS: atom_id res chain seq x y z
N MET A 1 -4.87 -26.22 5.54
CA MET A 1 -4.06 -26.48 4.33
C MET A 1 -4.74 -25.79 3.15
N VAL A 2 -4.02 -24.96 2.39
CA VAL A 2 -4.56 -24.30 1.19
C VAL A 2 -4.64 -25.34 0.07
N THR A 3 -5.80 -25.48 -0.58
CA THR A 3 -5.98 -26.39 -1.72
C THR A 3 -5.83 -25.63 -3.04
N THR A 4 -5.47 -26.34 -4.11
CA THR A 4 -5.42 -25.76 -5.46
C THR A 4 -6.77 -25.14 -5.88
N ASN A 5 -7.88 -25.76 -5.47
CA ASN A 5 -9.22 -25.21 -5.73
C ASN A 5 -9.45 -23.89 -5.01
N ARG A 6 -9.11 -23.79 -3.71
CA ARG A 6 -9.24 -22.52 -2.97
C ARG A 6 -8.37 -21.42 -3.56
N LEU A 7 -7.14 -21.75 -3.99
CA LEU A 7 -6.27 -20.81 -4.69
C LEU A 7 -6.93 -20.32 -5.99
N SER A 8 -7.47 -21.24 -6.80
CA SER A 8 -8.13 -20.91 -8.07
C SER A 8 -9.38 -20.05 -7.87
N GLU A 9 -10.22 -20.37 -6.89
CA GLU A 9 -11.42 -19.60 -6.53
C GLU A 9 -11.08 -18.17 -6.10
N THR A 10 -10.09 -18.00 -5.20
CA THR A 10 -9.61 -16.68 -4.79
C THR A 10 -9.04 -15.89 -5.97
N ALA A 11 -8.22 -16.54 -6.80
CA ALA A 11 -7.65 -15.91 -7.99
C ALA A 11 -8.73 -15.49 -9.00
N ALA A 12 -9.77 -16.31 -9.21
CA ALA A 12 -10.90 -16.01 -10.09
C ALA A 12 -11.75 -14.85 -9.54
N LEU A 13 -11.85 -14.70 -8.22
CA LEU A 13 -12.48 -13.53 -7.61
C LEU A 13 -11.67 -12.26 -7.86
N MET A 14 -10.35 -12.31 -7.75
CA MET A 14 -9.49 -11.15 -8.01
C MET A 14 -9.39 -10.81 -9.51
N GLY A 15 -9.49 -11.80 -10.40
CA GLY A 15 -9.27 -11.66 -11.85
C GLY A 15 -10.41 -11.00 -12.64
N ASP A 16 -11.54 -10.69 -11.99
CA ASP A 16 -12.66 -9.98 -12.63
C ASP A 16 -12.44 -8.47 -12.65
N PRO A 17 -12.66 -7.78 -13.78
CA PRO A 17 -12.33 -6.35 -13.89
C PRO A 17 -13.05 -5.44 -12.88
N ALA A 18 -14.32 -5.70 -12.58
CA ALA A 18 -15.09 -4.88 -11.65
C ALA A 18 -14.60 -5.11 -10.21
N ARG A 19 -14.42 -6.38 -9.82
CA ARG A 19 -13.88 -6.74 -8.49
C ARG A 19 -12.46 -6.24 -8.30
N ALA A 20 -11.60 -6.37 -9.30
CA ALA A 20 -10.25 -5.82 -9.30
C ALA A 20 -10.28 -4.30 -9.10
N SER A 21 -11.15 -3.57 -9.81
CA SER A 21 -11.29 -2.12 -9.63
C SER A 21 -11.71 -1.76 -8.20
N MET A 22 -12.68 -2.48 -7.62
CA MET A 22 -13.12 -2.27 -6.23
C MET A 22 -12.00 -2.54 -5.22
N LEU A 23 -11.27 -3.65 -5.38
CA LEU A 23 -10.14 -4.01 -4.52
C LEU A 23 -9.03 -2.95 -4.59
N LEU A 24 -8.70 -2.47 -5.80
CA LEU A 24 -7.73 -1.40 -6.01
C LEU A 24 -8.19 -0.06 -5.42
N ALA A 25 -9.50 0.22 -5.38
CA ALA A 25 -10.05 1.42 -4.75
C ALA A 25 -9.82 1.45 -3.22
N LEU A 26 -9.71 0.27 -2.61
CA LEU A 26 -9.54 0.07 -1.16
C LEU A 26 -8.07 -0.14 -0.76
N ILE A 27 -7.16 -0.16 -1.73
CA ILE A 27 -5.73 -0.40 -1.48
C ILE A 27 -5.07 0.72 -0.68
N ASP A 28 -5.73 1.86 -0.46
CA ASP A 28 -5.26 2.95 0.41
C ASP A 28 -5.66 2.77 1.89
N GLY A 29 -6.28 1.62 2.21
CA GLY A 29 -6.72 1.26 3.56
C GLY A 29 -7.96 2.02 4.04
N LYS A 30 -8.53 2.93 3.25
CA LYS A 30 -9.71 3.71 3.65
C LYS A 30 -10.99 2.90 3.43
N PRO A 31 -11.86 2.76 4.44
CA PRO A 31 -13.18 2.17 4.24
C PRO A 31 -14.03 3.03 3.28
N ARG A 32 -14.71 2.40 2.32
CA ARG A 32 -15.57 3.08 1.34
C ARG A 32 -16.97 2.46 1.28
N PRO A 33 -18.04 3.26 1.09
CA PRO A 33 -19.39 2.72 0.90
C PRO A 33 -19.52 2.02 -0.46
N ALA A 34 -20.54 1.16 -0.59
CA ALA A 34 -20.80 0.42 -1.83
C ALA A 34 -21.05 1.34 -3.05
N THR A 35 -21.62 2.53 -2.84
CA THR A 35 -21.88 3.53 -3.89
C THR A 35 -20.60 4.01 -4.56
N ASP A 36 -19.56 4.28 -3.77
CA ASP A 36 -18.27 4.74 -4.28
C ASP A 36 -17.56 3.64 -5.06
N LEU A 37 -17.63 2.40 -4.54
CA LEU A 37 -17.07 1.23 -5.20
C LEU A 37 -17.80 0.90 -6.51
N ALA A 38 -19.11 1.12 -6.57
CA ALA A 38 -19.89 1.01 -7.80
C ALA A 38 -19.44 2.02 -8.85
N ALA A 39 -19.27 3.29 -8.46
CA ALA A 39 -18.79 4.34 -9.35
C ALA A 39 -17.39 4.04 -9.90
N GLN A 40 -16.46 3.61 -9.04
CA GLN A 40 -15.10 3.26 -9.42
C GLN A 40 -15.04 2.04 -10.37
N ALA A 41 -15.89 1.05 -10.13
CA ALA A 41 -15.98 -0.15 -10.97
C ALA A 41 -16.86 0.04 -12.21
N ARG A 42 -17.59 1.17 -12.32
CA ARG A 42 -18.52 1.48 -13.41
C ARG A 42 -19.59 0.40 -13.62
N VAL A 43 -20.13 -0.13 -12.53
CA VAL A 43 -21.19 -1.15 -12.54
C VAL A 43 -22.39 -0.69 -11.70
N THR A 44 -23.54 -1.34 -11.90
CA THR A 44 -24.79 -0.99 -11.21
C THR A 44 -24.74 -1.34 -9.72
N PRO A 45 -25.55 -0.70 -8.86
CA PRO A 45 -25.63 -1.03 -7.43
C PRO A 45 -25.95 -2.50 -7.16
N GLN A 46 -26.79 -3.11 -8.00
CA GLN A 46 -27.16 -4.53 -7.89
C GLN A 46 -25.94 -5.44 -8.15
N THR A 47 -25.21 -5.16 -9.23
CA THR A 47 -23.97 -5.88 -9.58
C THR A 47 -22.90 -5.68 -8.51
N THR A 48 -22.76 -4.45 -7.99
CA THR A 48 -21.84 -4.15 -6.88
C THR A 48 -22.16 -4.96 -5.65
N SER A 49 -23.43 -5.04 -5.24
CA SER A 49 -23.83 -5.81 -4.05
C SER A 49 -23.48 -7.30 -4.18
N GLY A 50 -23.68 -7.87 -5.37
CA GLY A 50 -23.27 -9.24 -5.67
C GLY A 50 -21.76 -9.44 -5.63
N HIS A 51 -20.98 -8.51 -6.18
CA HIS A 51 -19.51 -8.55 -6.13
C HIS A 51 -18.98 -8.43 -4.69
N LEU A 52 -19.45 -7.45 -3.92
CA LEU A 52 -19.02 -7.23 -2.54
C LEU A 52 -19.34 -8.43 -1.66
N SER A 53 -20.52 -9.04 -1.83
CA SER A 53 -20.89 -10.24 -1.08
C SER A 53 -19.93 -11.41 -1.34
N LYS A 54 -19.55 -11.65 -2.61
CA LYS A 54 -18.57 -12.69 -2.96
C LYS A 54 -17.18 -12.40 -2.39
N LEU A 55 -16.74 -11.14 -2.44
CA LEU A 55 -15.44 -10.73 -1.93
C LEU A 55 -15.36 -10.83 -0.40
N VAL A 56 -16.42 -10.48 0.32
CA VAL A 56 -16.52 -10.65 1.77
C VAL A 56 -16.55 -12.13 2.15
N ALA A 57 -17.36 -12.94 1.45
CA ALA A 57 -17.44 -14.38 1.70
C ALA A 57 -16.09 -15.10 1.50
N ALA A 58 -15.26 -14.62 0.57
CA ALA A 58 -13.93 -15.15 0.33
C ALA A 58 -12.83 -14.56 1.24
N GLY A 59 -13.18 -13.69 2.19
CA GLY A 59 -12.22 -13.06 3.09
C GLY A 59 -11.29 -12.03 2.43
N LEU A 60 -11.64 -11.52 1.24
CA LEU A 60 -10.88 -10.47 0.56
C LEU A 60 -11.25 -9.07 1.08
N LEU A 61 -12.49 -8.92 1.55
CA LEU A 61 -13.00 -7.69 2.16
C LEU A 61 -13.51 -7.93 3.57
N ALA A 62 -13.35 -6.92 4.42
CA ALA A 62 -14.09 -6.78 5.67
C ALA A 62 -15.15 -5.68 5.52
N VAL A 63 -16.21 -5.79 6.31
CA VAL A 63 -17.31 -4.82 6.35
C VAL A 63 -17.50 -4.30 7.76
N ASP A 64 -17.48 -2.98 7.90
CA ASP A 64 -17.80 -2.28 9.12
C ASP A 64 -19.20 -1.66 8.98
N GLN A 65 -20.09 -1.96 9.93
CA GLN A 65 -21.44 -1.38 9.96
C GLN A 65 -21.44 -0.13 10.84
N GLN A 66 -21.79 1.02 10.25
CA GLN A 66 -22.00 2.27 10.97
C GLN A 66 -23.43 2.74 10.73
N GLY A 67 -24.31 2.45 11.70
CA GLY A 67 -25.74 2.68 11.57
C GLY A 67 -26.33 1.91 10.38
N ARG A 68 -26.93 2.62 9.43
CA ARG A 68 -27.54 2.03 8.23
C ARG A 68 -26.55 1.84 7.08
N HIS A 69 -25.33 2.36 7.21
CA HIS A 69 -24.34 2.34 6.15
C HIS A 69 -23.31 1.24 6.39
N ARG A 70 -22.93 0.56 5.30
CA ARG A 70 -21.86 -0.44 5.26
C ARG A 70 -20.65 0.17 4.59
N TYR A 71 -19.51 0.11 5.28
CA TYR A 71 -18.23 0.53 4.76
C TYR A 71 -17.37 -0.72 4.55
N TYR A 72 -16.77 -0.81 3.37
CA TYR A 72 -15.94 -1.94 2.96
C TYR A 72 -14.49 -1.53 2.98
N ARG A 73 -13.62 -2.42 3.43
CA ARG A 73 -12.16 -2.27 3.41
C ARG A 73 -11.54 -3.60 3.00
N LEU A 74 -10.28 -3.58 2.56
CA LEU A 74 -9.52 -4.83 2.45
C LEU A 74 -9.54 -5.54 3.81
N ALA A 75 -9.66 -6.87 3.77
CA ALA A 75 -9.80 -7.65 5.00
C ALA A 75 -8.62 -7.40 5.96
N ASP A 76 -7.41 -7.40 5.39
CA ASP A 76 -6.15 -7.16 6.09
C ASP A 76 -5.02 -6.75 5.11
N ALA A 77 -3.81 -6.58 5.66
CA ALA A 77 -2.61 -6.26 4.90
C ALA A 77 -2.17 -7.39 3.95
N THR A 78 -2.49 -8.66 4.23
CA THR A 78 -2.12 -9.79 3.36
C THR A 78 -2.86 -9.71 2.03
N VAL A 79 -4.13 -9.29 2.02
CA VAL A 79 -4.87 -9.04 0.78
C VAL A 79 -4.23 -7.91 -0.04
N ALA A 80 -3.79 -6.83 0.63
CA ALA A 80 -3.08 -5.73 -0.03
C ALA A 80 -1.76 -6.19 -0.65
N GLU A 81 -0.95 -6.97 0.09
CA GLU A 81 0.30 -7.55 -0.41
C GLU A 81 0.07 -8.47 -1.63
N ALA A 82 -1.00 -9.27 -1.61
CA ALA A 82 -1.37 -10.14 -2.72
C ALA A 82 -1.76 -9.35 -3.98
N LEU A 83 -2.58 -8.30 -3.83
CA LEU A 83 -2.94 -7.40 -4.93
C LEU A 83 -1.70 -6.76 -5.55
N GLU A 84 -0.79 -6.25 -4.73
CA GLU A 84 0.45 -5.63 -5.20
C GLU A 84 1.37 -6.63 -5.93
N ALA A 85 1.46 -7.87 -5.43
CA ALA A 85 2.21 -8.92 -6.12
C ALA A 85 1.62 -9.23 -7.51
N VAL A 86 0.30 -9.33 -7.63
CA VAL A 86 -0.39 -9.52 -8.93
C VAL A 86 -0.15 -8.33 -9.87
N MET A 87 -0.22 -7.10 -9.35
CA MET A 87 0.07 -5.89 -10.13
C MET A 87 1.50 -5.87 -10.66
N ALA A 88 2.47 -6.26 -9.84
CA ALA A 88 3.87 -6.36 -10.24
C ALA A 88 4.08 -7.41 -11.36
N VAL A 89 3.40 -8.56 -11.28
CA VAL A 89 3.40 -9.57 -12.34
C VAL A 89 2.76 -9.03 -13.63
N ALA A 90 1.61 -8.37 -13.53
CA ALA A 90 0.92 -7.77 -14.68
C ALA A 90 1.76 -6.65 -15.33
N ALA A 91 2.53 -5.88 -14.53
CA ALA A 91 3.46 -4.87 -15.04
C ALA A 91 4.64 -5.50 -15.81
N ARG A 92 5.09 -6.71 -15.44
CA ARG A 92 6.10 -7.47 -16.19
C ARG A 92 5.57 -7.92 -17.55
N ALA A 93 4.36 -8.49 -17.58
CA ALA A 93 3.74 -8.95 -18.82
C ALA A 93 3.46 -7.79 -19.80
N ALA A 94 3.21 -6.59 -19.29
CA ALA A 94 2.95 -5.40 -20.10
C ALA A 94 4.23 -4.76 -20.71
N GLN A 95 5.44 -5.23 -20.40
CA GLN A 95 6.70 -4.75 -20.98
C GLN A 95 6.98 -5.32 -22.38
N THR A 96 6.11 -6.18 -22.92
CA THR A 96 6.15 -6.56 -24.34
C THR A 96 5.59 -5.41 -25.19
N PRO A 97 6.29 -4.91 -26.24
CA PRO A 97 6.01 -3.58 -26.83
C PRO A 97 4.76 -3.46 -27.70
N THR A 98 3.76 -4.34 -27.60
CA THR A 98 2.79 -4.51 -28.69
C THR A 98 1.43 -3.84 -28.50
N ARG A 99 1.21 -3.04 -27.44
CA ARG A 99 -0.03 -2.23 -27.37
C ARG A 99 0.06 -1.01 -26.47
N PRO A 100 -0.57 0.14 -26.83
CA PRO A 100 -0.84 1.19 -25.87
C PRO A 100 -1.57 0.59 -24.67
N ALA A 101 -1.02 0.84 -23.48
CA ALA A 101 -1.58 0.33 -22.24
C ALA A 101 -3.05 0.79 -22.13
N PRO A 102 -4.00 -0.14 -21.83
CA PRO A 102 -5.41 0.20 -21.74
C PRO A 102 -5.66 1.30 -20.70
N ALA A 103 -6.81 2.00 -20.77
CA ALA A 103 -7.15 3.06 -19.83
C ALA A 103 -7.07 2.62 -18.36
N SER A 104 -7.26 1.32 -18.08
CA SER A 104 -7.09 0.69 -16.76
C SER A 104 -5.65 0.66 -16.24
N ALA A 105 -4.66 0.95 -17.09
CA ALA A 105 -3.25 1.09 -16.74
C ALA A 105 -2.80 2.56 -16.69
N ALA A 106 -3.74 3.53 -16.72
CA ALA A 106 -3.43 4.94 -16.60
C ALA A 106 -2.64 5.28 -15.32
N TRP A 107 -2.85 4.53 -14.23
CA TRP A 107 -2.07 4.65 -12.99
C TRP A 107 -0.56 4.44 -13.20
N ARG A 108 -0.12 3.67 -14.21
CA ARG A 108 1.31 3.52 -14.54
C ARG A 108 1.93 4.80 -15.09
N ARG A 109 1.12 5.64 -15.74
CA ARG A 109 1.56 6.91 -16.33
C ARG A 109 1.30 8.11 -15.43
N ASP A 110 0.62 7.92 -14.30
CA ASP A 110 0.39 8.98 -13.33
C ASP A 110 1.68 9.26 -12.55
N SER A 111 2.37 10.32 -12.93
CA SER A 111 3.63 10.76 -12.31
C SER A 111 3.48 11.04 -10.81
N ARG A 112 2.29 11.41 -10.34
CA ARG A 112 2.03 11.66 -8.92
C ARG A 112 2.01 10.36 -8.13
N LEU A 113 1.30 9.35 -8.64
CA LEU A 113 1.27 8.02 -8.02
C LEU A 113 2.64 7.34 -8.02
N ARG A 114 3.48 7.62 -9.02
CA ARG A 114 4.87 7.18 -9.04
C ARG A 114 5.73 7.92 -8.02
N ARG A 115 5.59 9.25 -7.90
CA ARG A 115 6.39 10.06 -6.96
C ARG A 115 6.10 9.69 -5.51
N CYS A 116 4.85 9.81 -5.06
CA CYS A 116 4.49 9.51 -3.69
C CYS A 116 3.02 9.10 -3.57
N ARG A 117 2.77 8.00 -2.86
CA ARG A 117 1.41 7.49 -2.59
C ARG A 117 1.38 6.72 -1.29
N THR A 118 0.18 6.31 -0.91
CA THR A 118 -0.01 5.24 0.08
C THR A 118 -0.17 3.88 -0.60
N CYS A 119 0.52 2.89 -0.07
CA CYS A 119 0.29 1.47 -0.31
C CYS A 119 -0.30 0.94 0.99
N TYR A 120 -1.61 0.76 1.04
CA TYR A 120 -2.36 0.54 2.27
C TYR A 120 -2.13 1.67 3.28
N ASP A 121 -1.45 1.39 4.39
CA ASP A 121 -1.21 2.32 5.50
C ASP A 121 0.19 2.95 5.50
N HIS A 122 1.05 2.66 4.52
CA HIS A 122 2.44 3.12 4.48
C HIS A 122 2.78 3.89 3.19
N LEU A 123 3.88 4.65 3.22
CA LEU A 123 4.35 5.42 2.06
C LEU A 123 5.01 4.51 1.01
N ALA A 124 4.67 4.76 -0.25
CA ALA A 124 5.15 4.04 -1.42
C ALA A 124 5.44 5.01 -2.59
N GLY A 125 5.86 4.46 -3.72
CA GLY A 125 6.42 5.24 -4.83
C GLY A 125 7.88 5.60 -4.56
N GLN A 126 8.41 6.52 -5.36
CA GLN A 126 9.79 6.98 -5.28
C GLN A 126 10.17 7.46 -3.87
N VAL A 127 9.28 8.18 -3.18
CA VAL A 127 9.52 8.63 -1.80
C VAL A 127 9.64 7.46 -0.83
N GLY A 128 8.70 6.51 -0.85
CA GLY A 128 8.72 5.35 0.05
C GLY A 128 9.96 4.48 -0.14
N MET A 129 10.40 4.31 -1.39
CA MET A 129 11.64 3.61 -1.70
C MET A 129 12.89 4.40 -1.32
N ALA A 130 12.93 5.71 -1.58
CA ALA A 130 14.09 6.54 -1.24
C ALA A 130 14.35 6.55 0.28
N ILE A 131 13.28 6.52 1.09
CA ILE A 131 13.36 6.31 2.54
C ILE A 131 13.96 4.93 2.83
N ALA A 132 13.42 3.85 2.26
CA ALA A 132 13.92 2.49 2.48
C ALA A 132 15.40 2.34 2.10
N ASP A 133 15.78 2.84 0.93
CA ASP A 133 17.15 2.87 0.43
C ASP A 133 18.07 3.64 1.35
N SER A 134 17.64 4.80 1.84
CA SER A 134 18.46 5.58 2.75
C SER A 134 18.64 4.89 4.10
N LEU A 135 17.57 4.33 4.67
CA LEU A 135 17.68 3.59 5.92
C LEU A 135 18.60 2.37 5.75
N SER A 136 18.53 1.67 4.62
CA SER A 136 19.42 0.55 4.35
C SER A 136 20.87 0.99 4.15
N ARG A 137 21.13 2.01 3.31
CA ARG A 137 22.48 2.56 3.07
C ARG A 137 23.15 3.09 4.34
N ASN A 138 22.39 3.64 5.29
CA ASN A 138 22.92 4.14 6.55
C ASN A 138 22.98 3.06 7.66
N GLY A 139 22.68 1.80 7.34
CA GLY A 139 22.73 0.68 8.30
C GLY A 139 21.65 0.76 9.39
N HIS A 140 20.53 1.42 9.12
CA HIS A 140 19.37 1.47 10.02
C HIS A 140 18.48 0.24 9.85
N ILE A 141 18.39 -0.30 8.62
CA ILE A 141 17.66 -1.52 8.31
C ILE A 141 18.48 -2.45 7.43
N GLU A 142 18.26 -3.75 7.55
CA GLU A 142 18.90 -4.79 6.75
C GLU A 142 17.86 -5.78 6.26
N ALA A 143 18.07 -6.35 5.06
CA ALA A 143 17.16 -7.36 4.54
C ALA A 143 17.30 -8.64 5.36
N ALA A 144 16.19 -9.13 5.90
CA ALA A 144 16.11 -10.39 6.62
C ALA A 144 15.42 -11.49 5.78
N PRO A 145 15.64 -12.78 6.10
CA PRO A 145 14.87 -13.87 5.50
C PRO A 145 13.36 -13.66 5.63
N GLY A 146 12.60 -14.23 4.69
CA GLY A 146 11.15 -14.16 4.74
C GLY A 146 10.53 -12.88 4.18
N LYS A 147 11.29 -11.98 3.53
CA LYS A 147 10.87 -10.64 3.03
C LYS A 147 10.63 -9.62 4.14
N ASP A 148 11.34 -9.71 5.24
CA ASP A 148 11.25 -8.73 6.33
C ASP A 148 12.47 -7.81 6.32
N TRP A 149 12.33 -6.65 6.94
CA TRP A 149 13.43 -5.76 7.29
C TRP A 149 13.81 -6.00 8.75
N LEU A 150 15.07 -6.26 9.03
CA LEU A 150 15.62 -6.18 10.38
C LEU A 150 15.96 -4.72 10.68
N VAL A 151 15.43 -4.17 11.76
CA VAL A 151 15.84 -2.85 12.25
C VAL A 151 17.03 -3.01 13.19
N THR A 152 18.15 -2.35 12.88
CA THR A 152 19.36 -2.40 13.69
C THR A 152 19.23 -1.51 14.93
N ALA A 153 20.10 -1.68 15.93
CA ALA A 153 20.14 -0.79 17.09
C ALA A 153 20.33 0.70 16.70
N ARG A 154 21.10 0.97 15.63
CA ARG A 154 21.24 2.32 15.06
C ARG A 154 19.92 2.81 14.45
N GLY A 155 19.21 1.92 13.75
CA GLY A 155 17.89 2.22 13.20
C GLY A 155 16.87 2.57 14.27
N GLU A 156 16.87 1.87 15.41
CA GLU A 156 15.98 2.18 16.52
C GLU A 156 16.25 3.57 17.10
N LEU A 157 17.53 3.89 17.35
CA LEU A 157 17.94 5.21 17.81
C LEU A 157 17.56 6.31 16.82
N PHE A 158 17.74 6.06 15.52
CA PHE A 158 17.31 6.96 14.47
C PHE A 158 15.79 7.18 14.52
N CYS A 159 14.99 6.12 14.55
CA CYS A 159 13.53 6.19 14.61
C CYS A 159 13.05 7.02 15.81
N ARG A 160 13.57 6.77 17.01
CA ARG A 160 13.26 7.55 18.21
C ARG A 160 13.63 9.02 18.04
N LYS A 161 14.85 9.30 17.52
CA LYS A 161 15.35 10.66 17.33
C LYS A 161 14.49 11.49 16.37
N VAL A 162 14.00 10.88 15.29
CA VAL A 162 13.17 11.59 14.30
C VAL A 162 11.70 11.67 14.70
N GLY A 163 11.28 10.85 15.66
CA GLY A 163 9.92 10.82 16.22
C GLY A 163 9.02 9.73 15.65
N VAL A 164 9.57 8.67 15.05
CA VAL A 164 8.80 7.46 14.71
C VAL A 164 8.50 6.68 15.99
N ASP A 165 7.23 6.36 16.23
CA ASP A 165 6.80 5.52 17.36
C ASP A 165 7.14 4.04 17.11
N ILE A 166 8.41 3.71 17.27
CA ILE A 166 8.92 2.35 17.06
C ILE A 166 8.41 1.38 18.13
N ASP A 167 8.23 1.83 19.37
CA ASP A 167 7.73 0.99 20.46
C ASP A 167 6.26 0.63 20.25
N GLY A 168 5.43 1.59 19.80
CA GLY A 168 4.07 1.33 19.37
C GLY A 168 4.01 0.37 18.19
N ALA A 169 4.89 0.55 17.21
CA ALA A 169 4.98 -0.37 16.07
C ALA A 169 5.31 -1.82 16.51
N ARG A 170 6.25 -2.00 17.45
CA ARG A 170 6.59 -3.33 18.01
C ARG A 170 5.41 -3.96 18.73
N ARG A 171 4.73 -3.22 19.62
CA ARG A 171 3.54 -3.72 20.33
C ARG A 171 2.45 -4.20 19.39
N VAL A 172 2.19 -3.47 18.30
CA VAL A 172 1.18 -3.89 17.32
C VAL A 172 1.60 -5.17 16.58
N ALA A 173 2.89 -5.33 16.30
CA ALA A 173 3.40 -6.55 15.66
C ALA A 173 3.37 -7.76 16.60
N GLU A 174 3.77 -7.59 17.85
CA GLU A 174 3.75 -8.63 18.90
C GLU A 174 2.34 -9.12 19.22
N ALA A 175 1.34 -8.24 19.12
CA ALA A 175 -0.07 -8.61 19.24
C ALA A 175 -0.60 -9.48 18.07
N GLY A 176 0.27 -9.90 17.13
CA GLY A 176 -0.08 -10.77 16.01
C GLY A 176 -0.92 -10.08 14.92
N ARG A 177 -1.03 -8.75 14.94
CA ARG A 177 -1.94 -8.01 14.06
C ARG A 177 -1.34 -7.67 12.70
N ARG A 178 0.00 -7.59 12.59
CA ARG A 178 0.73 -7.31 11.34
C ARG A 178 2.24 -7.60 11.50
N HIS A 179 2.96 -7.75 10.39
CA HIS A 179 4.43 -7.78 10.40
C HIS A 179 5.01 -6.47 10.98
N PHE A 180 6.16 -6.56 11.66
CA PHE A 180 6.83 -5.37 12.21
C PHE A 180 7.38 -4.46 11.11
N ALA A 181 8.29 -4.96 10.29
CA ALA A 181 8.85 -4.24 9.15
C ALA A 181 8.98 -5.19 7.96
N ARG A 182 8.20 -4.95 6.91
CA ARG A 182 8.02 -5.85 5.77
C ARG A 182 8.59 -5.23 4.50
N GLN A 183 9.27 -6.02 3.68
CA GLN A 183 9.68 -5.65 2.33
C GLN A 183 8.46 -5.73 1.40
N CYS A 184 7.76 -4.61 1.24
CA CYS A 184 6.66 -4.54 0.28
C CYS A 184 7.18 -4.05 -1.07
N LEU A 185 6.87 -4.80 -2.11
CA LEU A 185 7.38 -4.54 -3.45
C LEU A 185 6.60 -3.41 -4.10
N ASP A 186 7.30 -2.33 -4.46
CA ASP A 186 6.70 -1.23 -5.19
C ASP A 186 6.37 -1.65 -6.62
N TRP A 187 5.10 -1.59 -7.04
CA TRP A 187 4.72 -1.97 -8.41
C TRP A 187 5.25 -1.02 -9.49
N SER A 188 5.48 0.27 -9.18
CA SER A 188 5.89 1.28 -10.16
C SER A 188 7.36 1.12 -10.54
N GLU A 189 8.17 0.78 -9.54
CA GLU A 189 9.62 0.86 -9.65
C GLU A 189 10.30 -0.48 -9.33
N ARG A 190 9.52 -1.47 -8.86
CA ARG A 190 9.93 -2.87 -8.63
C ARG A 190 11.04 -3.04 -7.59
N ARG A 191 11.09 -2.14 -6.62
CA ARG A 191 12.04 -2.16 -5.50
C ARG A 191 11.28 -2.15 -4.17
N PRO A 192 11.83 -2.76 -3.12
CA PRO A 192 11.12 -2.85 -1.85
C PRO A 192 11.08 -1.48 -1.14
N HIS A 193 9.92 -1.14 -0.58
CA HIS A 193 9.78 -0.12 0.45
C HIS A 193 9.43 -0.78 1.80
N ILE A 194 9.20 0.04 2.84
CA ILE A 194 8.92 -0.42 4.20
C ILE A 194 7.41 -0.47 4.43
N ALA A 195 6.89 -1.66 4.65
CA ALA A 195 5.52 -1.93 5.08
C ALA A 195 5.50 -2.48 6.52
N GLY A 196 4.31 -2.89 6.97
CA GLY A 196 4.11 -3.35 8.33
C GLY A 196 4.00 -2.20 9.33
N ALA A 197 4.07 -2.53 10.61
CA ALA A 197 3.88 -1.57 11.69
C ALA A 197 4.85 -0.38 11.64
N LEU A 198 6.11 -0.63 11.28
CA LEU A 198 7.13 0.40 11.09
C LEU A 198 6.81 1.30 9.90
N GLY A 199 6.41 0.72 8.77
CA GLY A 199 6.04 1.49 7.57
C GLY A 199 4.86 2.43 7.83
N SER A 200 3.85 1.95 8.56
CA SER A 200 2.72 2.75 9.04
C SER A 200 3.18 3.85 9.98
N ALA A 201 4.03 3.57 10.97
CA ALA A 201 4.54 4.58 11.90
C ALA A 201 5.37 5.67 11.21
N ILE A 202 6.14 5.32 10.17
CA ILE A 202 6.85 6.31 9.34
C ILE A 202 5.85 7.17 8.56
N ALA A 203 4.82 6.57 7.96
CA ALA A 203 3.79 7.33 7.25
C ALA A 203 3.03 8.29 8.19
N ASP A 204 2.68 7.83 9.39
CA ASP A 204 2.02 8.63 10.41
C ASP A 204 2.88 9.81 10.87
N LEU A 205 4.20 9.63 10.99
CA LEU A 205 5.13 10.73 11.24
C LEU A 205 5.06 11.79 10.12
N PHE A 206 5.07 11.37 8.85
CA PHE A 206 5.01 12.29 7.72
C PHE A 206 3.69 13.09 7.70
N PHE A 207 2.56 12.44 7.98
CA PHE A 207 1.28 13.14 8.03
C PHE A 207 1.15 14.05 9.25
N SER A 208 1.53 13.58 10.44
CA SER A 208 1.41 14.34 11.70
C SER A 208 2.32 15.57 11.75
N ARG A 209 3.51 15.51 11.13
CA ARG A 209 4.42 16.66 10.99
C ARG A 209 4.07 17.59 9.84
N GLY A 210 3.02 17.28 9.07
CA GLY A 210 2.65 18.04 7.86
C GLY A 210 3.71 17.96 6.76
N TRP A 211 4.56 16.93 6.76
CA TRP A 211 5.54 16.66 5.71
C TRP A 211 4.88 16.07 4.46
N ALA A 212 3.77 15.37 4.64
CA ALA A 212 2.94 14.85 3.57
C ALA A 212 1.48 15.24 3.78
N ARG A 213 0.73 15.40 2.68
CA ARG A 213 -0.72 15.62 2.69
C ARG A 213 -1.41 14.57 1.84
N ARG A 214 -2.46 13.96 2.39
CA ARG A 214 -3.33 13.04 1.66
C ARG A 214 -4.21 13.85 0.72
N ARG A 215 -4.40 13.35 -0.49
CA ARG A 215 -5.40 13.90 -1.41
C ARG A 215 -6.77 13.26 -1.17
N SER A 216 -7.82 14.00 -1.54
CA SER A 216 -9.21 13.52 -1.47
C SER A 216 -9.58 12.62 -2.65
N ASP A 217 -8.89 12.76 -3.77
CA ASP A 217 -9.19 12.10 -5.06
C ASP A 217 -8.50 10.75 -5.25
N GLY A 218 -7.76 10.23 -4.26
CA GLY A 218 -7.17 8.90 -4.34
C GLY A 218 -6.03 8.64 -3.36
N ARG A 219 -5.15 7.71 -3.74
CA ARG A 219 -4.01 7.26 -2.92
C ARG A 219 -2.74 8.08 -3.09
N ALA A 220 -2.70 9.01 -4.06
CA ALA A 220 -1.57 9.91 -4.25
C ALA A 220 -1.38 10.81 -3.03
N VAL A 221 -0.12 11.08 -2.70
CA VAL A 221 0.30 11.86 -1.53
C VAL A 221 1.18 13.00 -2.01
N ASP A 222 0.84 14.22 -1.60
CA ASP A 222 1.63 15.40 -1.93
C ASP A 222 2.65 15.64 -0.81
N LEU A 223 3.95 15.66 -1.14
CA LEU A 223 4.96 16.15 -0.20
C LEU A 223 4.84 17.67 -0.09
N THR A 224 4.94 18.18 1.14
CA THR A 224 5.01 19.62 1.38
C THR A 224 6.45 20.10 1.22
N PRO A 225 6.69 21.40 1.05
CA PRO A 225 8.06 21.94 1.05
C PRO A 225 8.85 21.60 2.32
N ALA A 226 8.16 21.46 3.46
CA ALA A 226 8.78 20.98 4.70
C ALA A 226 9.12 19.48 4.63
N GLY A 227 8.26 18.67 4.01
CA GLY A 227 8.51 17.26 3.77
C GLY A 227 9.67 16.97 2.83
N GLU A 228 9.81 17.72 1.74
CA GLU A 228 10.96 17.62 0.83
C GLU A 228 12.27 17.94 1.58
N LYS A 229 12.26 18.99 2.41
CA LYS A 229 13.40 19.33 3.29
C LYS A 229 13.69 18.23 4.32
N ALA A 230 12.66 17.63 4.91
CA ALA A 230 12.81 16.54 5.87
C ALA A 230 13.35 15.27 5.21
N LEU A 231 12.89 14.95 4.00
CA LEU A 231 13.37 13.82 3.21
C LEU A 231 14.89 13.94 2.96
N ALA A 232 15.33 15.12 2.51
CA ALA A 232 16.75 15.39 2.25
C ALA A 232 17.58 15.47 3.54
N LYS A 233 17.13 16.22 4.56
CA LYS A 233 17.97 16.52 5.75
C LYS A 233 17.89 15.48 6.85
N VAL A 234 16.70 14.93 7.11
CA VAL A 234 16.45 13.98 8.20
C VAL A 234 16.68 12.56 7.70
N PHE A 235 16.04 12.19 6.59
CA PHE A 235 16.14 10.85 6.04
C PHE A 235 17.33 10.67 5.09
N ARG A 236 18.03 11.73 4.66
CA ARG A 236 19.13 11.64 3.67
C ARG A 236 18.72 10.90 2.39
N ALA A 237 17.47 11.11 2.02
CA ALA A 237 16.82 10.50 0.87
C ALA A 237 16.57 11.58 -0.17
N GLU A 238 16.81 11.24 -1.44
CA GLU A 238 16.55 12.11 -2.58
C GLU A 238 15.65 11.35 -3.55
N VAL A 239 14.69 12.08 -4.13
CA VAL A 239 13.83 11.59 -5.20
C VAL A 239 14.16 12.43 -6.41
N ALA A 240 14.49 11.79 -7.53
CA ALA A 240 14.70 12.51 -8.78
C ALA A 240 13.43 13.29 -9.13
N ASP A 241 13.57 14.59 -9.41
CA ASP A 241 12.46 15.35 -9.96
C ASP A 241 12.10 14.77 -11.33
N ALA A 242 10.79 14.60 -11.54
CA ALA A 242 10.21 14.06 -12.76
C ALA A 242 10.12 15.14 -13.84
#